data_AF-A0A120N533-F1
#
_entry.id   AF-A0A120N533-F1
#
_cell.length_a   1.000
_cell.length_b   1.000
_cell.length_c   1.000
_cell.angle_alpha   90.00
_cell.angle_beta   90.00
_cell.angle_gamma   90.00
#
_symmetry.space_group_name_H-M   'P 1'
#
loop_
_entity.id
_entity.type
_entity.pdbx_description
1 polymer ?
#
loop_
_entity_poly.entity_id
_entity_poly.type
_entity_poly.pdbx_seq_one_letter_code
_entity_poly.pdbx_strand_id
1 'polypeptide(L)'
;MNKSFITNLLAGACVVAGYFFDQSIVLSVGLFALSGAFTNLLAIHMLFEKVPFLYGSGVIALKFESFKVAIRDLILTEFFSEQKINNLLNKAQPNIDFTPIISNVDLNPAFDNLLEVIEQSQFGSMLGMFGGTAAIEPMREKFIEKMQLSLSEISQTDNFKALVNQTLSQGNSAQSLHVTVLKLVDERLDELTPKMVKEIIQTMI
;
A
#
# COMPACT_ATOMS: atom_id res chain seq x y z
N MET A 1 -0.27 -21.93 -23.78
CA MET A 1 -1.09 -22.29 -24.96
C MET A 1 -2.36 -21.47 -24.93
N ASN A 2 -2.68 -20.76 -26.01
CA ASN A 2 -3.84 -19.87 -26.06
C ASN A 2 -5.12 -20.73 -26.06
N LYS A 3 -5.87 -20.78 -24.96
CA LYS A 3 -7.02 -21.69 -24.78
C LYS A 3 -8.04 -21.55 -25.91
N SER A 4 -8.27 -20.31 -26.37
CA SER A 4 -9.17 -20.01 -27.50
C SER A 4 -8.71 -20.66 -28.81
N PHE A 5 -7.41 -20.85 -29.04
CA PHE A 5 -6.90 -21.46 -30.27
C PHE A 5 -7.36 -22.92 -30.41
N ILE A 6 -7.33 -23.70 -29.32
CA ILE A 6 -7.74 -25.11 -29.33
C ILE A 6 -9.24 -25.23 -29.57
N THR A 7 -10.04 -24.38 -28.90
CA THR A 7 -11.50 -24.36 -29.07
C THR A 7 -11.89 -23.99 -30.51
N ASN A 8 -11.21 -23.00 -31.11
CA ASN A 8 -11.45 -22.59 -32.49
C ASN A 8 -11.06 -23.70 -33.48
N LEU A 9 -9.94 -24.39 -33.21
CA LEU A 9 -9.47 -25.50 -34.03
C LEU A 9 -10.43 -26.70 -33.96
N LEU A 10 -10.91 -27.04 -32.76
CA LEU A 10 -11.90 -28.11 -32.56
C LEU A 10 -13.23 -27.78 -33.25
N ALA A 11 -13.72 -26.55 -33.11
CA ALA A 11 -14.93 -26.10 -33.79
C ALA A 11 -14.78 -26.21 -35.32
N GLY A 12 -13.65 -25.76 -35.87
CA GLY A 12 -13.33 -25.90 -37.29
C GLY A 12 -13.24 -27.36 -37.74
N ALA A 13 -12.61 -28.23 -36.94
CA ALA A 13 -12.52 -29.66 -37.21
C ALA A 13 -13.91 -30.32 -37.25
N CYS A 14 -14.82 -29.94 -36.35
CA CYS A 14 -16.20 -30.43 -36.36
C CYS A 14 -16.97 -29.99 -37.62
N VAL A 15 -16.77 -28.77 -38.10
CA VAL A 15 -17.37 -28.31 -39.38
C VAL A 15 -16.85 -29.13 -40.55
N VAL A 16 -15.53 -29.32 -40.64
CA VAL A 16 -14.89 -30.08 -41.72
C VAL A 16 -15.36 -31.53 -41.70
N ALA A 17 -15.37 -32.18 -40.54
CA ALA A 17 -15.85 -33.55 -40.39
C ALA A 17 -17.35 -33.66 -40.73
N GLY A 18 -18.19 -32.75 -40.24
CA GLY A 18 -19.61 -32.73 -40.55
C GLY A 18 -19.91 -32.61 -42.05
N TYR A 19 -19.10 -31.81 -42.77
CA TYR A 19 -19.22 -31.63 -44.22
C TYR A 19 -18.75 -32.86 -45.01
N PHE A 20 -17.58 -33.43 -44.67
CA PHE A 20 -17.04 -34.58 -45.42
C PHE A 20 -17.78 -35.90 -45.18
N PHE A 21 -18.31 -36.11 -43.97
CA PHE A 21 -19.06 -37.33 -43.62
C PHE A 21 -20.58 -37.19 -43.81
N ASP A 22 -21.04 -36.08 -44.38
CA ASP A 22 -22.46 -35.77 -44.65
C ASP A 22 -23.36 -35.89 -43.39
N GLN A 23 -22.80 -35.56 -42.23
CA GLN A 23 -23.47 -35.67 -40.93
C GLN A 23 -24.09 -34.32 -40.55
N SER A 24 -25.39 -34.17 -40.86
CA SER A 24 -26.14 -32.92 -40.65
C SER A 24 -26.08 -32.39 -39.21
N ILE A 25 -26.09 -33.27 -38.21
CA ILE A 25 -26.03 -32.90 -36.79
C ILE A 25 -24.64 -32.34 -36.44
N VAL A 26 -23.57 -33.03 -36.86
CA VAL A 26 -22.18 -32.63 -36.58
C VAL A 26 -21.85 -31.32 -37.28
N LEU A 27 -22.32 -31.13 -38.51
CA LEU A 27 -22.17 -29.88 -39.24
C LEU A 27 -22.85 -28.71 -38.51
N SER A 28 -24.09 -28.90 -38.04
CA SER A 28 -24.85 -27.87 -37.32
C SER A 28 -24.18 -27.49 -36.00
N VAL A 29 -23.71 -28.48 -35.24
CA VAL A 29 -22.96 -28.26 -33.98
C VAL A 29 -21.63 -27.55 -34.26
N GLY A 30 -20.90 -27.98 -35.30
CA GLY A 30 -19.65 -27.35 -35.72
C GLY A 30 -19.85 -25.89 -36.12
N LEU A 31 -20.87 -25.58 -36.93
CA LEU A 31 -21.18 -24.22 -37.37
C LEU A 31 -21.57 -23.32 -36.20
N PHE A 32 -22.39 -23.84 -35.27
CA PHE A 32 -22.75 -23.12 -34.06
C PHE A 32 -21.51 -22.84 -33.18
N ALA A 33 -20.68 -23.85 -32.95
CA ALA A 33 -19.45 -23.71 -32.17
C ALA A 33 -18.46 -22.73 -32.82
N LEU A 34 -18.31 -22.78 -34.16
CA LEU A 34 -17.41 -21.90 -34.91
C LEU A 34 -17.91 -20.45 -34.90
N SER A 35 -19.22 -20.23 -35.04
CA SER A 35 -19.84 -18.91 -34.94
C SER A 35 -19.67 -18.32 -33.53
N GLY A 36 -19.88 -19.12 -32.48
CA GLY A 36 -19.64 -18.70 -31.09
C GLY A 36 -18.18 -18.36 -30.82
N ALA A 37 -17.26 -19.21 -31.29
CA ALA A 37 -15.82 -18.98 -31.21
C ALA A 37 -15.39 -17.67 -31.90
N PHE A 38 -15.88 -17.43 -33.13
CA PHE A 38 -15.61 -16.21 -33.87
C PHE A 38 -16.19 -14.97 -33.17
N THR A 39 -17.42 -15.06 -32.66
CA THR A 39 -18.08 -13.96 -31.94
C THR A 39 -17.32 -13.60 -30.66
N ASN A 40 -16.82 -14.60 -29.91
CA ASN A 40 -16.02 -14.35 -28.72
C ASN A 40 -14.67 -13.68 -29.04
N LEU A 41 -14.00 -14.13 -30.11
CA LEU A 41 -12.75 -13.50 -30.57
C LEU A 41 -12.99 -12.04 -30.97
N LEU A 42 -14.06 -11.80 -31.73
CA LEU A 42 -14.47 -10.47 -32.14
C LEU A 42 -14.83 -9.60 -30.93
N ALA A 43 -15.54 -10.13 -29.94
CA ALA A 43 -15.91 -9.44 -28.71
C ALA A 43 -14.67 -8.96 -27.93
N ILE A 44 -13.69 -9.84 -27.72
CA ILE A 44 -12.43 -9.47 -27.04
C ILE A 44 -11.68 -8.42 -27.86
N HIS A 45 -11.61 -8.57 -29.18
CA HIS A 45 -10.93 -7.60 -30.04
C HIS A 45 -11.62 -6.22 -30.01
N MET A 46 -12.96 -6.18 -30.11
CA MET A 46 -13.72 -4.94 -30.10
C MET A 46 -13.77 -4.24 -28.74
N LEU A 47 -13.43 -4.90 -27.63
CA LEU A 47 -13.28 -4.18 -26.35
C LEU A 47 -12.13 -3.16 -26.41
N PHE A 48 -11.07 -3.45 -27.17
CA PHE A 48 -9.85 -2.65 -27.21
C PHE A 48 -9.67 -1.87 -28.50
N GLU A 49 -10.06 -2.45 -29.63
CA GLU A 49 -9.82 -1.89 -30.95
C GLU A 49 -11.13 -1.50 -31.62
N LYS A 50 -11.10 -0.40 -32.39
CA LYS A 50 -12.27 0.08 -33.11
C LYS A 50 -12.44 -0.75 -34.38
N VAL A 51 -13.58 -1.42 -34.50
CA VAL A 51 -13.93 -2.23 -35.66
C VAL A 51 -14.90 -1.42 -36.53
N PRO A 52 -14.62 -1.23 -37.83
CA PRO A 52 -15.52 -0.51 -38.72
C PRO A 52 -16.90 -1.20 -38.75
N PHE A 53 -17.97 -0.41 -38.81
CA PHE A 53 -19.38 -0.85 -38.82
C PHE A 53 -19.93 -1.50 -37.52
N LEU A 54 -19.11 -1.69 -36.48
CA LEU A 54 -19.57 -2.20 -35.19
C LEU A 54 -19.60 -1.08 -34.13
N TYR A 55 -20.81 -0.66 -33.76
CA TYR A 55 -21.04 0.28 -32.65
C TYR A 55 -20.60 -0.36 -31.33
N GLY A 56 -19.98 0.44 -30.45
CA GLY A 56 -19.44 -0.07 -29.19
C GLY A 56 -18.10 -0.81 -29.33
N SER A 57 -17.38 -0.63 -30.44
CA SER A 57 -15.99 -1.07 -30.54
C SER A 57 -15.02 -0.02 -29.96
N GLY A 58 -13.90 -0.48 -29.39
CA GLY A 58 -12.91 0.33 -28.68
C GLY A 58 -13.37 0.88 -27.33
N VAL A 59 -14.37 0.29 -26.68
CA VAL A 59 -14.99 0.85 -25.45
C VAL A 59 -13.99 1.09 -24.33
N ILE A 60 -13.00 0.22 -24.14
CA ILE A 60 -12.00 0.40 -23.06
C ILE A 60 -11.10 1.61 -23.34
N ALA A 61 -10.67 1.81 -24.59
CA ALA A 61 -9.92 3.01 -24.95
C ALA A 61 -10.79 4.28 -24.84
N LEU A 62 -12.05 4.20 -25.26
CA LEU A 62 -13.00 5.33 -25.23
C LEU A 62 -13.43 5.73 -23.81
N LYS A 63 -13.47 4.77 -22.87
CA LYS A 63 -13.89 4.96 -21.48
C LYS A 63 -12.74 4.80 -20.48
N PHE A 64 -11.51 4.87 -20.94
CA PHE A 64 -10.32 4.62 -20.13
C PHE A 64 -10.27 5.51 -18.88
N GLU A 65 -10.56 6.81 -19.04
CA GLU A 65 -10.61 7.75 -17.90
C GLU A 65 -11.70 7.37 -16.90
N SER A 66 -12.89 6.99 -17.37
CA SER A 66 -13.97 6.52 -16.48
C SER A 66 -13.58 5.23 -15.76
N PHE A 67 -12.81 4.35 -16.42
CA PHE A 67 -12.30 3.13 -15.82
C PHE A 67 -11.27 3.41 -14.73
N LYS A 68 -10.35 4.36 -14.93
CA LYS A 68 -9.41 4.81 -13.89
C LYS A 68 -10.15 5.32 -12.65
N VAL A 69 -11.16 6.17 -12.85
CA VAL A 69 -11.99 6.68 -11.75
C VAL A 69 -12.71 5.54 -11.02
N ALA A 70 -13.29 4.58 -11.75
CA ALA A 70 -13.97 3.45 -11.12
C ALA A 70 -13.02 2.56 -10.29
N ILE A 71 -11.79 2.31 -10.77
CA ILE A 71 -10.79 1.57 -9.99
C ILE A 71 -10.39 2.36 -8.75
N ARG A 72 -10.14 3.66 -8.90
CA ARG A 72 -9.80 4.55 -7.79
C ARG A 72 -10.84 4.46 -6.67
N ASP A 73 -12.11 4.64 -7.03
CA ASP A 73 -13.21 4.62 -6.07
C ASP A 73 -13.36 3.24 -5.43
N LEU A 74 -13.20 2.16 -6.19
CA LEU A 74 -13.21 0.80 -5.66
C LEU A 74 -12.08 0.60 -4.64
N ILE A 75 -10.84 1.02 -4.95
CA ILE A 75 -9.71 0.87 -4.05
C ILE A 75 -9.91 1.69 -2.77
N LEU A 76 -10.30 2.96 -2.89
CA LEU A 76 -10.43 3.86 -1.75
C LEU A 76 -11.66 3.54 -0.89
N THR A 77 -12.75 3.10 -1.49
CA THR A 77 -13.99 2.82 -0.73
C THR A 77 -13.96 1.42 -0.12
N GLU A 78 -13.54 0.41 -0.91
CA GLU A 78 -13.63 -0.99 -0.46
C GLU A 78 -12.40 -1.45 0.31
N PHE A 79 -11.20 -0.96 -0.02
CA PHE A 79 -9.96 -1.44 0.60
C PHE A 79 -9.39 -0.46 1.61
N PHE A 80 -9.38 0.83 1.28
CA PHE A 80 -8.66 1.87 2.03
C PHE A 80 -9.55 2.97 2.58
N SER A 81 -10.80 2.68 2.93
CA SER A 81 -11.66 3.70 3.54
C SER A 81 -11.09 4.17 4.87
N GLU A 82 -11.33 5.43 5.24
CA GLU A 82 -10.84 6.02 6.49
C GLU A 82 -11.14 5.13 7.72
N GLN A 83 -12.33 4.54 7.75
CA GLN A 83 -12.74 3.62 8.81
C GLN A 83 -11.90 2.34 8.84
N LYS A 84 -11.59 1.74 7.68
CA LYS A 84 -10.76 0.53 7.61
C LYS A 84 -9.32 0.83 8.01
N ILE A 85 -8.76 1.95 7.56
CA ILE A 85 -7.42 2.39 7.96
C ILE A 85 -7.35 2.62 9.47
N ASN A 86 -8.33 3.32 10.04
CA ASN A 86 -8.38 3.55 11.48
C ASN A 86 -8.45 2.22 12.26
N ASN A 87 -9.33 1.31 11.84
CA ASN A 87 -9.42 -0.03 12.45
C ASN A 87 -8.12 -0.83 12.33
N LEU A 88 -7.41 -0.73 11.20
CA LEU A 88 -6.11 -1.39 11.01
C LEU A 88 -5.06 -0.84 11.97
N LEU A 89 -4.96 0.48 12.13
CA LEU A 89 -4.00 1.10 13.06
C LEU A 89 -4.28 0.71 14.51
N ASN A 90 -5.55 0.73 14.91
CA ASN A 90 -5.97 0.33 16.25
C ASN A 90 -5.64 -1.15 16.55
N LYS A 91 -5.73 -2.02 15.52
CA LYS A 91 -5.44 -3.45 15.66
C LYS A 91 -3.95 -3.77 15.59
N ALA A 92 -3.19 -3.03 14.78
CA ALA A 92 -1.79 -3.34 14.51
C ALA A 92 -0.86 -3.08 15.70
N GLN A 93 -1.25 -2.20 16.65
CA GLN A 93 -0.48 -1.84 17.86
C GLN A 93 1.04 -1.93 17.64
N PRO A 94 1.60 -1.06 16.78
CA PRO A 94 2.96 -1.22 16.30
C PRO A 94 3.94 -1.27 17.47
N ASN A 95 4.66 -2.40 17.61
CA ASN A 95 5.72 -2.55 18.59
C ASN A 95 6.98 -1.85 18.06
N ILE A 96 7.03 -0.54 18.22
CA ILE A 96 8.16 0.30 17.79
C ILE A 96 9.27 0.13 18.82
N ASP A 97 10.47 -0.24 18.36
CA ASP A 97 11.67 -0.21 19.18
C ASP A 97 12.26 1.21 19.16
N PHE A 98 12.23 1.88 20.31
CA PHE A 98 12.75 3.23 20.47
C PHE A 98 14.23 3.26 20.87
N THR A 99 14.83 2.13 21.20
CA THR A 99 16.26 2.00 21.53
C THR A 99 17.17 2.70 20.51
N PRO A 100 17.03 2.51 19.18
CA PRO A 100 17.88 3.19 18.19
C PRO A 100 17.66 4.70 18.16
N ILE A 101 16.45 5.18 18.45
CA ILE A 101 16.18 6.64 18.50
C ILE A 101 16.88 7.22 19.72
N ILE A 102 16.69 6.63 20.90
CA ILE A 102 17.22 7.10 22.18
C ILE A 102 18.75 7.15 22.18
N SER A 103 19.40 6.18 21.56
CA SER A 103 20.87 6.14 21.44
C SER A 103 21.44 7.23 20.53
N ASN A 104 20.63 7.83 19.65
CA ASN A 104 21.04 8.93 18.77
C ASN A 104 20.56 10.31 19.27
N VAL A 105 19.79 10.38 20.36
CA VAL A 105 19.33 11.65 20.94
C VAL A 105 20.48 12.32 21.70
N ASP A 106 20.69 13.60 21.42
CA ASP A 106 21.61 14.45 22.19
C ASP A 106 21.01 14.81 23.56
N LEU A 107 21.61 14.29 24.63
CA LEU A 107 21.21 14.54 26.01
C LEU A 107 22.10 15.56 26.73
N ASN A 108 23.05 16.21 26.04
CA ASN A 108 23.84 17.30 26.62
C ASN A 108 22.97 18.41 27.26
N PRO A 109 21.87 18.87 26.62
CA PRO A 109 21.00 19.89 27.21
C PRO A 109 20.37 19.45 28.54
N ALA A 110 20.10 18.16 28.71
CA ALA A 110 19.52 17.63 29.95
C ALA A 110 20.53 17.69 31.10
N PHE A 111 21.82 17.46 30.83
CA PHE A 111 22.89 17.60 31.82
C PHE A 111 23.16 19.06 32.14
N ASP A 112 23.16 19.95 31.15
CA ASP A 112 23.36 21.39 31.37
C ASP A 112 22.24 21.97 32.26
N ASN A 113 20.99 21.58 32.01
CA ASN A 113 19.86 21.93 32.86
C ASN A 113 20.01 21.36 34.29
N LEU A 114 20.56 20.15 34.44
CA LEU A 114 20.84 19.58 35.77
C LEU A 114 21.86 20.43 36.53
N LEU A 115 22.94 20.88 35.87
CA LEU A 115 23.93 21.75 36.47
C LEU A 115 23.32 23.08 36.92
N GLU A 116 22.48 23.70 36.07
CA GLU A 116 21.78 24.94 36.38
C GLU A 116 20.87 24.78 37.60
N VAL A 117 20.09 23.69 37.67
CA VAL A 117 19.23 23.38 38.82
C VAL A 117 20.05 23.19 40.10
N ILE A 118 21.20 22.52 40.03
CA ILE A 118 22.07 22.32 41.19
C ILE A 118 22.66 23.65 41.66
N GLU A 119 23.13 24.49 40.74
CA GLU A 119 23.69 25.81 41.03
C GLU A 119 22.66 26.75 41.69
N GLN A 120 21.41 26.71 41.24
CA GLN A 120 20.31 27.49 41.81
C GLN A 120 19.76 26.88 43.13
N SER A 121 20.14 25.65 43.47
CA SER A 121 19.67 24.97 44.68
C SER A 121 20.48 25.34 45.93
N GLN A 122 20.00 24.88 47.09
CA GLN A 122 20.72 24.94 48.37
C GLN A 122 22.12 24.29 48.30
N PHE A 123 22.34 23.38 47.33
CA PHE A 123 23.62 22.72 47.12
C PHE A 123 24.60 23.55 46.28
N GLY A 124 24.14 24.57 45.55
CA GLY A 124 25.00 25.39 44.68
C GLY A 124 26.06 26.17 45.44
N SER A 125 25.70 26.77 46.58
CA SER A 125 26.66 27.47 47.46
C SER A 125 27.72 26.54 48.03
N MET A 126 27.37 25.28 48.30
CA MET A 126 28.33 24.25 48.72
C MET A 126 29.21 23.81 47.55
N LEU A 127 28.63 23.62 46.36
CA LEU A 127 29.33 23.23 45.15
C LEU A 127 30.40 24.26 44.74
N GLY A 128 30.09 25.55 44.88
CA GLY A 128 31.02 26.65 44.62
C GLY A 128 32.31 26.58 45.45
N MET A 129 32.25 26.01 46.66
CA MET A 129 33.43 25.83 47.52
C MET A 129 34.35 24.67 47.05
N PHE A 130 33.83 23.75 46.23
CA PHE A 130 34.54 22.56 45.74
C PHE A 130 34.89 22.62 44.24
N GLY A 131 34.87 23.81 43.64
CA GLY A 131 35.22 24.02 42.22
C GLY A 131 34.04 24.25 41.28
N GLY A 132 32.83 24.43 41.82
CA GLY A 132 31.64 24.81 41.05
C GLY A 132 31.16 23.73 40.09
N THR A 133 30.45 24.14 39.04
CA THR A 133 29.91 23.25 38.00
C THR A 133 31.00 22.45 37.26
N ALA A 134 32.21 23.00 37.16
CA ALA A 134 33.37 22.33 36.57
C ALA A 134 33.79 21.04 37.32
N ALA A 135 33.43 20.89 38.59
CA ALA A 135 33.69 19.67 39.35
C ALA A 135 32.75 18.50 38.96
N ILE A 136 31.57 18.79 38.42
CA ILE A 136 30.58 17.79 37.99
C ILE A 136 30.74 17.44 36.51
N GLU A 137 31.32 18.33 35.71
CA GLU A 137 31.57 18.16 34.27
C GLU A 137 32.15 16.79 33.86
N PRO A 138 33.12 16.18 34.59
CA PRO A 138 33.63 14.85 34.26
C PRO A 138 32.59 13.72 34.33
N MET A 139 31.45 13.95 34.98
CA MET A 139 30.35 12.99 35.07
C MET A 139 29.38 13.05 33.89
N ARG A 140 29.52 14.02 32.99
CA ARG A 140 28.61 14.25 31.85
C ARG A 140 28.41 12.99 31.01
N GLU A 141 29.50 12.35 30.60
CA GLU A 141 29.45 11.16 29.76
C GLU A 141 28.71 10.00 30.44
N LYS A 142 29.01 9.73 31.71
CA LYS A 142 28.34 8.68 32.49
C LYS A 142 26.87 8.99 32.75
N PHE A 143 26.52 10.26 32.94
CA PHE A 143 25.13 10.68 33.07
C PHE A 143 24.35 10.43 31.79
N ILE A 144 24.90 10.84 30.64
CA ILE A 144 24.29 10.64 29.33
C ILE A 144 24.07 9.15 29.06
N GLU A 145 25.10 8.31 29.28
CA GLU A 145 25.00 6.85 29.11
C GLU A 145 23.89 6.27 30.00
N LYS A 146 23.86 6.63 31.29
CA LYS A 146 22.87 6.10 32.23
C LYS A 146 21.46 6.56 31.89
N MET A 147 21.30 7.80 31.43
CA MET A 147 20.02 8.35 30.99
C MET A 147 19.52 7.65 29.73
N GLN A 148 20.37 7.39 28.74
CA GLN A 148 20.01 6.62 27.55
C GLN A 148 19.52 5.22 27.90
N LEU A 149 20.21 4.53 28.83
CA LEU A 149 19.78 3.23 29.35
C LEU A 149 18.40 3.32 30.01
N SER A 150 18.20 4.27 30.94
CA SER A 150 16.92 4.44 31.63
C SER A 150 15.77 4.79 30.68
N LEU A 151 16.00 5.65 29.69
CA LEU A 151 15.01 5.95 28.67
C LEU A 151 14.68 4.73 27.81
N SER A 152 15.68 3.91 27.49
CA SER A 152 15.49 2.67 26.74
C SER A 152 14.62 1.67 27.53
N GLU A 153 14.90 1.49 28.81
CA GLU A 153 14.09 0.67 29.72
C GLU A 153 12.64 1.19 29.81
N ILE A 154 12.46 2.50 29.99
CA ILE A 154 11.13 3.13 30.03
C ILE A 154 10.38 2.90 28.72
N SER A 155 11.05 3.03 27.57
CA SER A 155 10.43 2.85 26.26
C SER A 155 9.92 1.42 26.02
N GLN A 156 10.49 0.43 26.71
CA GLN A 156 10.07 -0.96 26.62
C GLN A 156 8.87 -1.29 27.52
N THR A 157 8.52 -0.40 28.47
CA THR A 157 7.39 -0.62 29.39
C THR A 157 6.04 -0.58 28.66
N ASP A 158 5.10 -1.39 29.14
CA ASP A 158 3.76 -1.47 28.55
C ASP A 158 3.01 -0.13 28.64
N ASN A 159 3.27 0.66 29.70
CA ASN A 159 2.65 1.97 29.87
C ASN A 159 3.10 2.96 28.78
N PHE A 160 4.41 3.01 28.48
CA PHE A 160 4.92 3.86 27.41
C PHE A 160 4.38 3.44 26.05
N LYS A 161 4.38 2.13 25.76
CA LYS A 161 3.81 1.58 24.52
C LYS A 161 2.33 1.89 24.38
N ALA A 162 1.55 1.76 25.46
CA ALA A 162 0.13 2.10 25.46
C ALA A 162 -0.10 3.59 25.16
N LEU A 163 0.67 4.48 25.78
CA LEU A 163 0.60 5.93 25.56
C LEU A 163 0.95 6.31 24.10
N VAL A 164 2.02 5.73 23.56
CA VAL A 164 2.41 5.91 22.15
C VAL A 164 1.31 5.41 21.22
N ASN A 165 0.79 4.20 21.45
CA ASN A 165 -0.28 3.64 20.62
C ASN A 165 -1.56 4.49 20.66
N GLN A 166 -1.94 4.99 21.84
CA GLN A 166 -3.06 5.91 21.97
C GLN A 166 -2.83 7.19 21.16
N THR A 167 -1.64 7.77 21.24
CA THR A 167 -1.28 9.00 20.49
C THR A 167 -1.30 8.76 18.98
N LEU A 168 -0.72 7.65 18.52
CA LEU A 168 -0.70 7.27 17.09
C LEU A 168 -2.12 7.02 16.55
N SER A 169 -2.99 6.45 17.38
CA SER A 169 -4.39 6.15 17.02
C SER A 169 -5.29 7.39 17.02
N GLN A 170 -4.88 8.48 17.67
CA GLN A 170 -5.63 9.72 17.69
C GLN A 170 -5.48 10.51 16.37
N GLY A 171 -6.42 10.26 15.44
CA GLY A 171 -6.91 11.18 14.41
C GLY A 171 -5.97 11.52 13.24
N ASN A 172 -4.79 12.08 13.50
CA ASN A 172 -3.95 12.63 12.45
C ASN A 172 -3.20 11.57 11.64
N SER A 173 -2.83 10.44 12.24
CA SER A 173 -2.08 9.38 11.56
C SER A 173 -2.93 8.63 10.54
N ALA A 174 -4.20 8.36 10.87
CA ALA A 174 -5.12 7.67 9.97
C ALA A 174 -5.42 8.52 8.73
N GLN A 175 -5.67 9.83 8.94
CA GLN A 175 -5.93 10.76 7.85
C GLN A 175 -4.69 10.97 6.96
N SER A 176 -3.51 11.12 7.55
CA SER A 176 -2.27 11.28 6.77
C SER A 176 -1.94 10.03 5.95
N LEU A 177 -2.15 8.84 6.51
CA LEU A 177 -2.02 7.57 5.79
C LEU A 177 -3.05 7.44 4.67
N HIS A 178 -4.31 7.81 4.92
CA HIS A 178 -5.34 7.83 3.90
C HIS A 178 -4.95 8.72 2.71
N VAL A 179 -4.49 9.96 2.98
CA VAL A 179 -4.01 10.88 1.93
C VAL A 179 -2.79 10.33 1.20
N THR A 180 -1.88 9.67 1.91
CA THR A 180 -0.68 9.07 1.31
C THR A 180 -1.04 7.92 0.37
N VAL A 181 -1.95 7.03 0.79
CA VAL A 181 -2.46 5.93 -0.06
C VAL A 181 -3.19 6.49 -1.26
N LEU A 182 -4.01 7.54 -1.08
CA LEU A 182 -4.71 8.20 -2.17
C LEU A 182 -3.75 8.70 -3.24
N LYS A 183 -2.67 9.40 -2.84
CA LYS A 183 -1.64 9.85 -3.79
C LYS A 183 -0.96 8.69 -4.51
N LEU A 184 -0.60 7.63 -3.78
CA LEU A 184 0.03 6.45 -4.37
C LEU A 184 -0.87 5.77 -5.40
N VAL A 185 -2.16 5.64 -5.09
CA VAL A 185 -3.15 5.06 -6.02
C VAL A 185 -3.30 5.96 -7.25
N ASP A 186 -3.42 7.27 -7.07
CA ASP A 186 -3.53 8.23 -8.17
C ASP A 186 -2.31 8.17 -9.10
N GLU A 187 -1.09 8.17 -8.55
CA GLU A 187 0.15 8.01 -9.33
C GLU A 187 0.17 6.70 -10.14
N ARG A 188 -0.26 5.58 -9.54
CA ARG A 188 -0.32 4.29 -10.23
C ARG A 188 -1.40 4.21 -11.29
N LEU A 189 -2.51 4.90 -11.09
CA LEU A 189 -3.58 5.03 -12.09
C LEU A 189 -3.16 5.92 -13.26
N ASP A 190 -2.31 6.91 -13.03
CA ASP A 190 -1.78 7.76 -14.10
C ASP A 190 -0.71 7.04 -14.95
N GLU A 191 0.04 6.11 -14.36
CA GLU A 191 0.96 5.22 -15.10
C GLU A 191 0.23 4.17 -15.94
N LEU A 192 -1.05 3.91 -15.67
CA LEU A 192 -1.83 2.89 -16.36
C LEU A 192 -2.07 3.28 -17.81
N THR A 193 -1.85 2.33 -18.71
CA THR A 193 -2.14 2.48 -20.14
C THR A 193 -3.28 1.53 -20.57
N PRO A 194 -4.00 1.84 -21.66
CA PRO A 194 -5.01 0.94 -22.21
C PRO A 194 -4.47 -0.46 -22.54
N LYS A 195 -3.19 -0.57 -22.90
CA LYS A 195 -2.52 -1.85 -23.18
C LYS A 195 -2.34 -2.69 -21.91
N MET A 196 -1.95 -2.06 -20.80
CA MET A 196 -1.84 -2.77 -19.51
C MET A 196 -3.20 -3.30 -19.05
N VAL A 197 -4.27 -2.52 -19.22
CA VAL A 197 -5.64 -2.98 -18.91
C VAL A 197 -6.04 -4.15 -19.81
N LYS A 198 -5.67 -4.12 -21.09
CA LYS A 198 -5.87 -5.25 -22.00
C LYS A 198 -5.23 -6.53 -21.50
N GLU A 199 -3.98 -6.46 -21.08
CA GLU A 199 -3.24 -7.60 -20.55
C GLU A 199 -3.84 -8.14 -19.24
N ILE A 200 -4.28 -7.26 -18.34
CA ILE A 200 -4.96 -7.64 -17.10
C ILE A 200 -6.27 -8.39 -17.38
N ILE A 201 -7.15 -7.85 -18.24
CA ILE A 201 -8.43 -8.49 -18.57
C ILE A 201 -8.21 -9.81 -19.31
N GLN A 202 -7.26 -9.85 -20.25
CA GLN A 202 -6.92 -11.08 -20.97
C GLN A 202 -6.34 -12.17 -20.06
N THR A 203 -5.66 -11.81 -18.97
CA THR A 203 -5.15 -12.77 -17.99
C THR A 203 -6.27 -13.33 -17.11
N MET A 204 -7.33 -12.56 -16.90
CA MET A 204 -8.49 -12.96 -16.09
C MET A 204 -9.42 -13.95 -16.83
N ILE A 205 -9.41 -13.94 -18.16
CA ILE A 205 -10.25 -14.77 -19.06
C ILE A 205 -9.49 -16.03 -19.50
#